data_AF-A0A6M0C362-F1
#
_entry.id   AF-A0A6M0C362-F1
#
_cell.length_a   1.000
_cell.length_b   1.000
_cell.length_c   1.000
_cell.angle_alpha   90.00
_cell.angle_beta   90.00
_cell.angle_gamma   90.00
#
_symmetry.space_group_name_H-M   'P 1'
#
loop_
_entity.id
_entity.type
_entity.pdbx_description
1 polymer ?
#
loop_
_entity_poly.entity_id
_entity_poly.type
_entity_poly.pdbx_seq_one_letter_code
_entity_poly.pdbx_strand_id
1 'polypeptide(L)' 'IDAMSVYAELKVPEVWLWRQGKLTINLLKDGSYEESETILAFSSFPVKEITRFLNFESDKGHNAKMR' A
#
# COMPACT_ATOMS: atom_id res chain seq x y z
N ILE A 1 3.79 14.86 13.82
CA ILE A 1 2.45 14.24 13.73
C ILE A 1 2.67 12.81 13.27
N ASP A 2 2.13 11.84 13.99
CA ASP A 2 2.16 10.45 13.56
C ASP A 2 1.02 10.20 12.56
N ALA A 3 1.39 9.95 11.30
CA ALA A 3 0.42 9.75 10.23
C ALA A 3 -0.44 8.49 10.46
N MET A 4 0.12 7.44 11.09
CA MET A 4 -0.62 6.22 11.36
C MET A 4 -1.72 6.46 12.40
N SER A 5 -1.44 7.20 13.46
CA SER A 5 -2.45 7.59 14.45
C SER A 5 -3.59 8.41 13.81
N VAL A 6 -3.27 9.36 12.93
CA VAL A 6 -4.30 10.14 12.21
C VAL A 6 -5.16 9.25 11.30
N TYR A 7 -4.56 8.31 10.57
CA TYR A 7 -5.32 7.39 9.72
C TYR A 7 -6.21 6.42 10.52
N ALA A 8 -5.76 6.00 11.71
CA ALA A 8 -6.55 5.19 12.62
C ALA A 8 -7.76 5.96 13.16
N GLU A 9 -7.57 7.23 13.56
CA GLU A 9 -8.66 8.13 13.97
C GLU A 9 -9.69 8.36 12.84
N LEU A 10 -9.20 8.46 11.59
CA LEU A 10 -10.04 8.55 10.39
C LEU A 10 -10.64 7.21 9.95
N LYS A 11 -10.36 6.11 10.67
CA LYS A 11 -10.85 4.76 10.41
C LYS A 11 -10.53 4.25 9.00
N VAL A 12 -9.36 4.60 8.47
CA VAL A 12 -8.89 4.05 7.20
C VAL A 12 -8.62 2.55 7.40
N PRO A 13 -9.34 1.65 6.71
CA PRO A 13 -9.32 0.21 7.03
C PRO A 13 -7.98 -0.45 6.72
N GLU A 14 -7.23 0.11 5.77
CA GLU A 14 -6.02 -0.49 5.21
C GLU A 14 -5.05 0.60 4.74
N VAL A 15 -3.78 0.51 5.15
CA VAL A 15 -2.71 1.47 4.79
C VAL A 15 -1.51 0.72 4.22
N TRP A 16 -1.09 1.11 3.01
CA TRP A 16 0.03 0.51 2.30
C TRP A 16 1.25 1.42 2.38
N LEU A 17 2.36 0.86 2.86
CA LEU A 17 3.61 1.57 3.04
C LEU A 17 4.67 0.99 2.12
N TRP A 18 5.18 1.80 1.20
CA TRP A 18 6.36 1.48 0.40
C TRP A 18 7.58 2.17 1.02
N ARG A 19 8.51 1.38 1.56
CA ARG A 19 9.74 1.88 2.20
C ARG A 19 10.91 1.00 1.79
N GLN A 20 11.97 1.61 1.23
CA GLN A 20 13.23 0.91 0.89
C GLN A 20 13.03 -0.37 0.06
N GLY A 21 12.10 -0.36 -0.90
CA GLY A 21 11.82 -1.54 -1.74
C GLY A 21 10.94 -2.61 -1.09
N LYS A 22 10.45 -2.39 0.14
CA LYS A 22 9.49 -3.26 0.82
C LYS A 22 8.11 -2.62 0.84
N LEU A 23 7.11 -3.40 0.38
CA LEU A 23 5.70 -3.10 0.61
C LEU A 23 5.26 -3.75 1.91
N THR A 24 4.73 -2.96 2.83
CA THR A 24 4.07 -3.44 4.05
C THR A 24 2.61 -2.99 4.02
N ILE A 25 1.70 -3.91 4.31
CA ILE A 25 0.27 -3.66 4.40
C ILE A 25 -0.11 -3.66 5.86
N ASN A 26 -0.85 -2.65 6.30
CA ASN A 26 -1.31 -2.52 7.65
C ASN A 26 -2.83 -2.48 7.67
N LEU A 27 -3.45 -3.38 8.43
CA LEU A 27 -4.89 -3.41 8.62
C LEU A 27 -5.26 -2.76 9.95
N LEU A 28 -6.31 -1.95 9.94
CA LEU A 28 -6.85 -1.36 11.15
C LEU A 28 -7.62 -2.43 11.95
N LYS A 29 -7.15 -2.74 13.16
CA LYS A 29 -7.79 -3.64 14.12
C LYS A 29 -7.80 -3.00 15.50
N ASP A 30 -8.97 -3.01 16.14
CA ASP A 30 -9.17 -2.49 17.50
C ASP A 30 -8.57 -1.09 17.75
N GLY A 31 -8.58 -0.23 16.71
CA GLY A 31 -8.09 1.14 16.79
C GLY A 31 -6.59 1.33 16.51
N SER A 32 -5.87 0.28 16.12
CA SER A 32 -4.46 0.35 15.75
C SER A 32 -4.13 -0.45 14.49
N TYR A 33 -2.96 -0.22 13.92
CA TYR A 33 -2.53 -0.85 12.68
C TYR A 33 -1.65 -2.08 12.96
N GLU A 34 -2.00 -3.21 12.35
CA GLU A 34 -1.23 -4.45 12.37
C GLU A 34 -0.74 -4.82 10.96
N GLU A 35 0.53 -5.24 10.83
CA GLU A 35 1.06 -5.76 9.56
C GLU A 35 0.31 -7.04 9.15
N SER A 36 -0.07 -7.11 7.87
CA SER A 36 -0.86 -8.21 7.32
C SER A 36 -0.28 -8.68 5.99
N GLU A 37 -0.36 -9.98 5.76
CA GLU A 37 -0.08 -10.58 4.45
C GLU A 37 -1.34 -10.68 3.56
N THR A 38 -2.51 -10.42 4.14
CA THR A 38 -3.80 -10.42 3.45
C THR A 38 -4.30 -8.99 3.23
N ILE A 39 -4.98 -8.81 2.10
CA ILE A 39 -5.50 -7.52 1.64
C ILE A 39 -7.03 -7.56 1.63
N LEU A 40 -7.66 -6.47 2.05
CA LEU A 40 -9.12 -6.34 2.01
C LEU A 40 -9.60 -5.83 0.64
N ALA A 41 -8.84 -4.91 0.04
CA ALA A 41 -9.20 -4.25 -1.21
C ALA A 41 -9.25 -5.19 -2.44
N PHE A 42 -8.57 -6.34 -2.41
CA PHE A 42 -8.45 -7.25 -3.54
C PHE A 42 -8.61 -8.71 -3.11
N SER A 43 -9.73 -9.32 -3.46
CA SER A 43 -10.01 -10.73 -3.17
C SER A 43 -9.23 -11.71 -4.06
N SER A 44 -8.78 -11.27 -5.24
CA SER A 44 -8.11 -12.14 -6.23
C SER A 44 -6.85 -11.53 -6.85
N PHE A 45 -6.44 -10.32 -6.46
CA PHE A 45 -5.29 -9.66 -7.05
C PHE A 45 -3.99 -10.05 -6.35
N PRO A 46 -2.97 -10.58 -7.07
CA PRO A 46 -1.70 -10.94 -6.47
C PRO A 46 -0.91 -9.68 -6.12
N VAL A 47 -0.97 -9.28 -4.85
CA VAL A 47 -0.23 -8.16 -4.24
C VAL A 47 1.24 -8.09 -4.63
N LYS A 48 1.88 -9.26 -4.75
CA LYS A 48 3.29 -9.38 -5.14
C LYS A 48 3.57 -8.83 -6.54
N GLU A 49 2.57 -8.78 -7.43
CA GLU A 49 2.71 -8.13 -8.74
C GLU A 49 2.72 -6.59 -8.61
N ILE A 50 2.17 -6.00 -7.55
CA ILE A 50 2.15 -4.54 -7.34
C ILE A 50 3.57 -3.99 -7.17
N THR A 51 4.41 -4.73 -6.46
CA THR A 51 5.80 -4.31 -6.21
C THR A 51 6.61 -4.17 -7.50
N ARG A 52 6.23 -4.90 -8.56
CA ARG A 52 6.81 -4.75 -9.92
C ARG A 52 6.55 -3.36 -10.50
N PHE A 53 5.39 -2.76 -10.20
CA PHE A 53 5.04 -1.41 -10.63
C PHE A 53 5.67 -0.32 -9.75
N LEU A 54 6.00 -0.64 -8.49
CA LEU A 54 6.63 0.29 -7.54
C LEU A 54 8.15 0.43 -7.76
N ASN A 55 8.78 -0.55 -8.40
CA ASN A 55 10.19 -0.52 -8.81
C ASN A 55 10.43 0.13 -10.19
N PHE A 56 9.41 0.70 -10.83
CA PHE A 56 9.62 1.47 -12.05
C PHE A 56 10.32 2.79 -11.69
N GLU A 57 11.61 2.87 -12.02
CA GLU A 57 12.34 4.13 -12.01
C GLU A 57 11.59 5.20 -12.80
N SER A 58 11.70 6.42 -12.30
CA SER A 58 11.11 7.67 -12.78
C SER A 58 11.46 8.07 -14.23
N ASP A 59 11.98 7.16 -15.04
CA ASP A 59 12.39 7.44 -16.40
C ASP A 59 11.19 7.38 -17.36
N LYS A 60 10.55 8.55 -17.43
CA LYS A 60 9.51 8.99 -18.37
C LYS A 60 8.09 8.66 -17.92
N GLY A 61 7.35 9.74 -17.61
CA GLY A 61 6.01 9.73 -17.04
C GLY A 61 5.01 8.77 -17.71
N HIS A 62 4.09 8.28 -16.87
CA HIS A 62 3.14 7.19 -17.10
C HIS A 62 2.20 7.30 -18.32
N ASN A 63 2.08 8.45 -19.00
CA ASN A 63 1.15 8.61 -20.13
C ASN A 63 1.74 8.27 -21.51
N ALA A 64 3.03 7.93 -21.60
CA ALA A 64 3.70 7.75 -22.91
C ALA A 64 3.66 6.31 -23.46
N LYS A 65 3.20 5.32 -22.70
CA LYS A 65 3.29 3.88 -23.07
C LYS A 65 1.96 3.13 -23.17
N MET A 66 0.82 3.81 -23.02
CA MET A 66 -0.47 3.28 -23.50
C MET A 66 -0.62 3.64 -24.99
N ARG A 67 -0.08 2.80 -25.87
CA ARG A 67 -0.41 2.75 -27.29
C ARG A 67 -0.54 1.30 -27.71
#